data_AF-A0A1I2LLE7-F1
#
_entry.id   AF-A0A1I2LLE7-F1
#
_cell.length_a   1.000
_cell.length_b   1.000
_cell.length_c   1.000
_cell.angle_alpha   90.00
_cell.angle_beta   90.00
_cell.angle_gamma   90.00
#
_symmetry.space_group_name_H-M   'P 1'
#
loop_
_entity.id
_entity.type
_entity.pdbx_description
1 polymer ?
#
loop_
_entity_poly.entity_id
_entity_poly.type
_entity_poly.pdbx_seq_one_letter_code
_entity_poly.pdbx_strand_id
1 'polypeptide(L)'
;MKLSERAPDVPPTATSVLVLQSSEPSSSNRAAKRLLVPREGGVRVAGVSFARSPDDWGADWRDALGRSPEAAAVVTDAESDRRDAGPSVYTVSSPGDLTGIGMKLSACLSEWEGTDADVVVVVESLTHLLQYAQLETLYRFLHVLVGRIDAVGARGLFFFDPTTRDEMTVNTLKTLFDAVVERRGDDGWAVASR
;
A
#
# COMPACT_ATOMS: atom_id res chain seq x y z
N MET A 1 -15.39 23.98 -9.02
CA MET A 1 -14.94 23.94 -7.61
C MET A 1 -14.65 22.49 -7.26
N LYS A 2 -13.39 22.06 -7.21
CA LYS A 2 -13.06 20.73 -6.68
C LYS A 2 -13.09 20.87 -5.15
N LEU A 3 -14.05 20.22 -4.48
CA LEU A 3 -13.98 20.06 -3.03
C LEU A 3 -12.60 19.42 -2.74
N SER A 4 -11.76 20.14 -2.01
CA SER A 4 -10.52 19.58 -1.49
C SER A 4 -10.91 18.51 -0.48
N GLU A 5 -10.87 17.25 -0.88
CA GLU A 5 -11.04 16.11 0.02
C GLU A 5 -10.04 16.27 1.18
N ARG A 6 -10.54 16.41 2.41
CA ARG A 6 -9.69 16.50 3.60
C ARG A 6 -9.08 15.12 3.84
N ALA A 7 -7.76 15.06 3.85
CA ALA A 7 -7.04 13.84 4.19
C ALA A 7 -7.40 13.41 5.63
N PRO A 8 -7.48 12.11 5.91
CA PRO A 8 -7.68 11.60 7.27
C PRO A 8 -6.55 12.05 8.21
N ASP A 9 -6.91 12.32 9.46
CA ASP A 9 -5.96 12.71 10.51
C ASP A 9 -5.42 11.46 11.22
N VAL A 10 -4.35 10.89 10.67
CA VAL A 10 -3.67 9.70 11.20
C VAL A 10 -2.59 10.13 12.22
N PRO A 11 -2.42 9.44 13.35
CA PRO A 11 -1.36 9.76 14.31
C PRO A 11 0.02 9.78 13.64
N PRO A 12 0.89 10.76 13.98
CA PRO A 12 2.21 10.89 13.35
C PRO A 12 3.15 9.73 13.67
N THR A 13 2.84 8.93 14.70
CA THR A 13 3.58 7.73 15.11
C THR A 13 3.13 6.48 14.36
N ALA A 14 2.03 6.51 13.61
CA ALA A 14 1.56 5.34 12.88
C ALA A 14 2.51 5.04 11.72
N THR A 15 3.21 3.92 11.79
CA THR A 15 4.07 3.44 10.71
C THR A 15 3.29 2.54 9.76
N SER A 16 2.14 2.01 10.18
CA SER A 16 1.28 1.16 9.36
C SER A 16 -0.20 1.59 9.40
N VAL A 17 -0.81 1.75 8.23
CA VAL A 17 -2.21 2.19 8.08
C VAL A 17 -2.98 1.24 7.19
N LEU A 18 -4.09 0.73 7.70
CA LEU A 18 -5.10 0.01 6.93
C LEU A 18 -6.18 0.97 6.46
N VAL A 19 -6.36 1.06 5.16
CA VAL A 19 -7.42 1.84 4.51
C VAL A 19 -8.54 0.91 4.08
N LEU A 20 -9.70 1.09 4.69
CA LEU A 20 -10.95 0.42 4.37
C LEU A 20 -11.73 1.28 3.37
N GLN A 21 -11.83 0.79 2.15
CA GLN A 21 -12.59 1.46 1.10
C GLN A 21 -13.18 0.42 0.15
N SER A 22 -14.37 0.71 -0.38
CA SER A 22 -14.95 -0.13 -1.42
C SER A 22 -14.14 0.00 -2.71
N SER A 23 -14.00 -1.11 -3.44
CA SER A 23 -13.27 -1.17 -4.71
C SER A 23 -14.00 -0.49 -5.88
N GLU A 24 -15.10 0.24 -5.61
CA GLU A 24 -15.84 0.95 -6.65
C GLU A 24 -14.98 2.01 -7.37
N PRO A 25 -15.15 2.15 -8.70
CA PRO A 25 -14.29 2.96 -9.56
C PRO A 25 -14.28 4.47 -9.25
N SER A 26 -15.24 4.98 -8.46
CA SER A 26 -15.35 6.40 -8.08
C SER A 26 -14.56 6.77 -6.82
N SER A 27 -14.06 5.79 -6.06
CA SER A 27 -13.27 6.07 -4.85
C SER A 27 -11.86 6.54 -5.25
N SER A 28 -11.61 7.84 -5.16
CA SER A 28 -10.28 8.37 -5.43
C SER A 28 -9.33 7.94 -4.32
N ASN A 29 -8.42 7.01 -4.62
CA ASN A 29 -7.41 6.58 -3.66
C ASN A 29 -6.35 7.68 -3.38
N ARG A 30 -6.44 8.83 -4.04
CA ARG A 30 -5.44 9.90 -3.99
C ARG A 30 -5.25 10.47 -2.59
N ALA A 31 -6.34 10.70 -1.85
CA ALA A 31 -6.26 11.21 -0.48
C ALA A 31 -5.58 10.19 0.45
N ALA A 32 -5.94 8.92 0.33
CA ALA A 32 -5.35 7.84 1.12
C ALA A 32 -3.89 7.54 0.75
N LYS A 33 -3.52 7.58 -0.54
CA LYS A 33 -2.13 7.44 -1.00
C LYS A 33 -1.21 8.54 -0.47
N ARG A 34 -1.75 9.70 -0.12
CA ARG A 34 -1.00 10.83 0.46
C ARG A 34 -0.87 10.77 1.98
N LEU A 35 -1.58 9.88 2.67
CA LEU A 35 -1.65 9.85 4.14
C LEU A 35 -0.28 9.77 4.80
N LEU A 36 0.55 8.84 4.32
CA LEU A 36 1.85 8.57 4.92
C LEU A 36 3.01 9.16 4.13
N VAL A 37 2.72 9.86 3.03
CA VAL A 37 3.75 10.51 2.22
C VAL A 37 4.06 11.87 2.83
N PRO A 38 5.32 12.13 3.23
CA PRO A 38 5.76 13.44 3.65
C PRO A 38 5.51 14.51 2.58
N ARG A 39 5.20 15.74 3.03
CA ARG A 39 4.93 16.87 2.13
C ARG A 39 6.18 17.39 1.43
N GLU A 40 7.35 17.18 2.03
CA GLU A 40 8.66 17.66 1.57
C GLU A 40 9.65 16.49 1.55
N GLY A 41 10.76 16.63 0.81
CA GLY A 41 11.79 15.58 0.72
C GLY A 41 11.54 14.52 -0.35
N GLY A 42 12.51 13.65 -0.57
CA GLY A 42 12.41 12.51 -1.48
C GLY A 42 11.41 11.47 -0.98
N VAL A 43 10.68 10.83 -1.90
CA VAL A 43 9.89 9.63 -1.54
C VAL A 43 10.21 8.50 -2.50
N ARG A 44 10.38 7.30 -1.93
CA ARG A 44 10.50 6.05 -2.66
C ARG A 44 9.30 5.18 -2.35
N VAL A 45 8.72 4.56 -3.37
CA VAL A 45 7.47 3.80 -3.24
C VAL A 45 7.67 2.36 -3.68
N ALA A 46 7.51 1.41 -2.76
CA ALA A 46 7.51 -0.03 -3.04
C ALA A 46 6.09 -0.57 -2.96
N GLY A 47 5.54 -1.06 -4.06
CA GLY A 47 4.16 -1.52 -4.17
C GLY A 47 4.01 -3.03 -4.35
N VAL A 48 2.85 -3.55 -3.97
CA VAL A 48 2.31 -4.85 -4.41
C VAL A 48 1.01 -4.58 -5.14
N SER A 49 0.98 -4.90 -6.44
CA SER A 49 -0.17 -4.63 -7.31
C SER A 49 -0.32 -5.69 -8.40
N PHE A 50 -1.51 -6.30 -8.44
CA PHE A 50 -1.88 -7.34 -9.41
C PHE A 50 -3.06 -6.94 -10.31
N ALA A 51 -3.73 -5.83 -10.01
CA ALA A 51 -4.94 -5.39 -10.72
C ALA A 51 -4.66 -4.42 -11.89
N ARG A 52 -3.41 -3.94 -12.01
CA ARG A 52 -3.02 -2.90 -12.97
C ARG A 52 -1.65 -3.22 -13.56
N SER A 53 -1.37 -2.68 -14.74
CA SER A 53 -0.02 -2.75 -15.30
C SER A 53 0.97 -1.96 -14.43
N PRO A 54 2.27 -2.32 -14.41
CA PRO A 54 3.29 -1.54 -13.72
C PRO A 54 3.35 -0.08 -14.16
N ASP A 55 3.17 0.19 -15.45
CA ASP A 55 3.18 1.55 -16.00
C ASP A 55 2.01 2.39 -15.47
N ASP A 56 0.80 1.82 -15.44
CA ASP A 56 -0.39 2.49 -14.88
C ASP A 56 -0.25 2.70 -13.37
N TRP A 57 0.29 1.72 -12.66
CA TRP A 57 0.57 1.84 -11.23
C TRP A 57 1.54 2.99 -10.95
N GLY A 58 2.65 3.08 -11.71
CA GLY A 58 3.61 4.16 -11.57
C GLY A 58 3.05 5.53 -11.97
N ALA A 59 2.19 5.60 -13.00
CA ALA A 59 1.50 6.82 -13.39
C ALA A 59 0.52 7.30 -12.31
N ASP A 60 -0.26 6.40 -11.72
CA ASP A 60 -1.21 6.68 -10.64
C ASP A 60 -0.50 7.22 -9.40
N TRP A 61 0.65 6.64 -9.03
CA TRP A 61 1.48 7.16 -7.93
C TRP A 61 2.08 8.54 -8.23
N ARG A 62 2.49 8.82 -9.47
CA ARG A 62 2.94 10.17 -9.86
C ARG A 62 1.82 11.20 -9.78
N ASP A 63 0.61 10.89 -10.24
CA ASP A 63 -0.53 11.80 -10.11
C ASP A 63 -0.94 12.01 -8.64
N ALA A 64 -0.91 10.92 -7.86
CA ALA A 64 -1.18 10.96 -6.44
C ALA A 64 -0.18 11.87 -5.73
N LEU A 65 1.12 11.75 -6.00
CA LEU A 65 2.14 12.59 -5.39
C LEU A 65 2.18 14.01 -5.95
N GLY A 66 1.69 14.23 -7.18
CA GLY A 66 1.84 15.48 -7.91
C GLY A 66 3.28 15.76 -8.38
N ARG A 67 4.16 14.74 -8.28
CA ARG A 67 5.57 14.76 -8.66
C ARG A 67 6.05 13.32 -8.91
N SER A 68 7.21 13.16 -9.53
CA SER A 68 7.87 11.85 -9.62
C SER A 68 8.45 11.43 -8.26
N PRO A 69 8.23 10.19 -7.80
CA PRO A 69 9.01 9.64 -6.70
C PRO A 69 10.48 9.51 -7.12
N GLU A 70 11.40 9.49 -6.17
CA GLU A 70 12.82 9.28 -6.45
C GLU A 70 13.10 7.87 -6.98
N ALA A 71 12.35 6.90 -6.48
CA ALA A 71 12.35 5.53 -6.96
C ALA A 71 10.94 4.93 -6.79
N ALA A 72 10.54 4.09 -7.73
CA ALA A 72 9.31 3.33 -7.65
C ALA A 72 9.60 1.88 -8.03
N ALA A 73 9.11 0.95 -7.21
CA ALA A 73 9.24 -0.48 -7.43
C ALA A 73 7.88 -1.14 -7.21
N VAL A 74 7.53 -2.14 -8.02
CA VAL A 74 6.27 -2.86 -7.90
C VAL A 74 6.46 -4.36 -8.02
N VAL A 75 5.86 -5.11 -7.10
CA VAL A 75 5.72 -6.55 -7.17
C VAL A 75 4.39 -6.88 -7.85
N THR A 76 4.44 -7.70 -8.90
CA THR A 76 3.29 -8.11 -9.71
C THR A 76 3.47 -9.55 -10.23
N ASP A 77 2.45 -10.14 -10.84
CA ASP A 77 2.51 -11.42 -11.55
C ASP A 77 2.52 -11.26 -13.07
N ALA A 78 2.33 -10.03 -13.57
CA ALA A 78 2.44 -9.69 -14.97
C ALA A 78 3.90 -9.52 -15.41
N GLU A 79 4.27 -10.12 -16.53
CA GLU A 79 5.52 -9.79 -17.20
C GLU A 79 5.46 -8.35 -17.72
N SER A 80 6.58 -7.64 -17.60
CA SER A 80 6.71 -6.28 -18.08
C SER A 80 7.94 -6.18 -18.96
N ASP A 81 7.74 -5.70 -20.17
CA ASP A 81 8.84 -5.20 -21.00
C ASP A 81 9.41 -3.97 -20.31
N ARG A 82 10.62 -4.12 -19.75
CA ARG A 82 11.35 -3.05 -19.07
C ARG A 82 11.36 -1.80 -19.96
N ARG A 83 10.66 -0.75 -19.52
CA ARG A 83 10.80 0.60 -20.08
C ARG A 83 11.73 1.40 -19.18
N ASP A 84 12.67 2.13 -19.76
CA ASP A 84 13.66 2.94 -19.02
C ASP A 84 13.06 4.06 -18.15
N ALA A 85 11.76 4.36 -18.27
CA ALA A 85 11.07 5.42 -17.53
C ALA A 85 9.94 4.93 -16.59
N GLY A 86 9.79 3.61 -16.41
CA GLY A 86 8.77 2.99 -15.55
C GLY A 86 9.29 2.61 -14.16
N PRO A 87 8.42 2.10 -13.27
CA PRO A 87 8.87 1.54 -12.00
C PRO A 87 9.71 0.27 -12.22
N SER A 88 10.62 -0.01 -11.29
CA SER A 88 11.30 -1.32 -11.22
C SER A 88 10.27 -2.42 -11.00
N VAL A 89 10.21 -3.40 -11.90
CA VAL A 89 9.24 -4.49 -11.81
C VAL A 89 9.87 -5.75 -11.25
N TYR A 90 9.28 -6.28 -10.20
CA TYR A 90 9.62 -7.58 -9.61
C TYR A 90 8.45 -8.54 -9.82
N THR A 91 8.71 -9.67 -10.47
CA THR A 91 7.66 -10.65 -10.75
C THR A 91 7.64 -11.76 -9.70
N VAL A 92 6.44 -12.24 -9.38
CA VAL A 92 6.18 -13.44 -8.58
C VAL A 92 5.32 -14.42 -9.36
N SER A 93 5.30 -15.68 -8.92
CA SER A 93 4.62 -16.76 -9.63
C SER A 93 3.09 -16.66 -9.59
N SER A 94 2.55 -16.04 -8.54
CA SER A 94 1.11 -15.77 -8.38
C SER A 94 0.89 -14.75 -7.25
N PRO A 95 -0.30 -14.13 -7.16
CA PRO A 95 -0.66 -13.30 -6.00
C PRO A 95 -0.67 -14.05 -4.66
N GLY A 96 -0.77 -15.39 -4.68
CA GLY A 96 -0.71 -16.24 -3.51
C GLY A 96 0.72 -16.56 -3.04
N ASP A 97 1.75 -16.19 -3.81
CA ASP A 97 3.16 -16.39 -3.48
C ASP A 97 3.65 -15.36 -2.45
N LEU A 98 3.07 -15.39 -1.24
CA LEU A 98 3.36 -14.44 -0.17
C LEU A 98 4.83 -14.46 0.25
N THR A 99 5.49 -15.62 0.15
CA THR A 99 6.93 -15.74 0.38
C THR A 99 7.72 -15.00 -0.70
N GLY A 100 7.40 -15.22 -1.98
CA GLY A 100 7.99 -14.49 -3.09
C GLY A 100 7.80 -12.98 -2.95
N ILE A 101 6.57 -12.54 -2.67
CA ILE A 101 6.24 -11.12 -2.46
C ILE A 101 7.09 -10.53 -1.32
N GLY A 102 7.14 -11.22 -0.18
CA GLY A 102 7.94 -10.80 0.97
C GLY A 102 9.43 -10.67 0.64
N MET A 103 10.00 -11.64 -0.08
CA MET A 103 11.40 -11.61 -0.50
C MET A 103 11.70 -10.45 -1.47
N LYS A 104 10.81 -10.17 -2.42
CA LYS A 104 11.00 -9.07 -3.39
C LYS A 104 10.89 -7.70 -2.73
N LEU A 105 9.89 -7.49 -1.87
CA LEU A 105 9.79 -6.27 -1.06
C LEU A 105 11.03 -6.11 -0.18
N SER A 106 11.47 -7.19 0.46
CA SER A 106 12.65 -7.20 1.31
C SER A 106 13.91 -6.77 0.57
N ALA A 107 14.15 -7.32 -0.61
CA ALA A 107 15.30 -6.95 -1.44
C ALA A 107 15.24 -5.46 -1.82
N CYS A 108 14.08 -4.98 -2.27
CA CYS A 108 13.87 -3.59 -2.63
C CYS A 108 14.10 -2.63 -1.46
N LEU A 109 13.59 -2.95 -0.26
CA LEU A 109 13.81 -2.13 0.93
C LEU A 109 15.30 -2.07 1.30
N SER A 110 16.01 -3.18 1.24
CA SER A 110 17.44 -3.21 1.54
C SER A 110 18.29 -2.50 0.49
N GLU A 111 17.86 -2.41 -0.77
CA GLU A 111 18.50 -1.55 -1.79
C GLU A 111 18.33 -0.05 -1.47
N TRP A 112 17.32 0.33 -0.69
CA TRP A 112 17.03 1.72 -0.33
C TRP A 112 17.49 2.11 1.08
N GLU A 113 18.01 1.16 1.86
CA GLU A 113 18.59 1.43 3.17
C GLU A 113 19.74 2.46 3.06
N GLY A 114 19.84 3.35 4.06
CA GLY A 114 20.89 4.36 4.14
C GLY A 114 20.72 5.56 3.19
N THR A 115 19.54 5.74 2.60
CA THR A 115 19.21 6.93 1.80
C THR A 115 18.39 7.92 2.62
N ASP A 116 18.52 9.23 2.33
CA ASP A 116 17.79 10.29 3.03
C ASP A 116 16.31 10.41 2.60
N ALA A 117 15.82 9.48 1.78
CA ALA A 117 14.47 9.51 1.23
C ALA A 117 13.52 8.69 2.10
N ASP A 118 12.30 9.22 2.29
CA ASP A 118 11.24 8.48 2.96
C ASP A 118 10.78 7.29 2.11
N VAL A 119 10.59 6.14 2.76
CA VAL A 119 10.16 4.92 2.09
C VAL A 119 8.72 4.61 2.45
N VAL A 120 7.89 4.44 1.42
CA VAL A 120 6.48 4.05 1.56
C VAL A 120 6.26 2.68 0.89
N VAL A 121 5.84 1.71 1.67
CA VAL A 121 5.42 0.38 1.21
C VAL A 121 3.90 0.37 1.05
N VAL A 122 3.40 -0.07 -0.09
CA VAL A 122 1.96 -0.14 -0.37
C VAL A 122 1.53 -1.54 -0.79
N VAL A 123 0.44 -2.03 -0.21
CA VAL A 123 -0.29 -3.20 -0.72
C VAL A 123 -1.66 -2.75 -1.23
N GLU A 124 -1.82 -2.68 -2.56
CA GLU A 124 -2.98 -2.06 -3.22
C GLU A 124 -4.30 -2.81 -3.00
N SER A 125 -4.25 -4.10 -2.64
CA SER A 125 -5.47 -4.84 -2.30
C SER A 125 -5.18 -6.13 -1.52
N LEU A 126 -5.43 -6.11 -0.21
CA LEU A 126 -5.49 -7.32 0.63
C LEU A 126 -6.65 -8.23 0.21
N THR A 127 -7.74 -7.66 -0.29
CA THR A 127 -8.86 -8.40 -0.85
C THR A 127 -8.41 -9.29 -2.00
N HIS A 128 -7.54 -8.78 -2.87
CA HIS A 128 -6.98 -9.55 -3.98
C HIS A 128 -6.08 -10.68 -3.47
N LEU A 129 -5.16 -10.41 -2.53
CA LEU A 129 -4.30 -11.45 -1.94
C LEU A 129 -5.11 -12.59 -1.32
N LEU A 130 -6.19 -12.26 -0.59
CA LEU A 130 -7.06 -13.26 0.03
C LEU A 130 -7.88 -14.10 -0.97
N GLN A 131 -7.88 -13.78 -2.27
CA GLN A 131 -8.46 -14.66 -3.30
C GLN A 131 -7.54 -15.86 -3.60
N TYR A 132 -6.24 -15.69 -3.34
CA TYR A 132 -5.20 -16.70 -3.65
C TYR A 132 -4.55 -17.30 -2.40
N ALA A 133 -4.72 -16.66 -1.23
CA ALA A 133 -4.16 -17.10 0.03
C ALA A 133 -5.22 -17.20 1.14
N GLN A 134 -4.99 -18.11 2.09
CA GLN A 134 -5.82 -18.22 3.29
C GLN A 134 -5.56 -17.06 4.25
N LEU A 135 -6.59 -16.65 5.01
CA LEU A 135 -6.51 -15.54 5.96
C LEU A 135 -5.36 -15.70 6.96
N GLU A 136 -5.18 -16.89 7.54
CA GLU A 136 -4.12 -17.14 8.51
C GLU A 136 -2.72 -16.91 7.91
N THR A 137 -2.49 -17.41 6.69
CA THR A 137 -1.22 -17.22 5.98
C THR A 137 -0.98 -15.76 5.65
N LEU A 138 -2.02 -15.03 5.18
CA LEU A 138 -1.92 -13.60 4.93
C LEU A 138 -1.65 -12.81 6.22
N TYR A 139 -2.34 -13.14 7.30
CA TYR A 139 -2.16 -12.49 8.59
C TYR A 139 -0.71 -12.61 9.08
N ARG A 140 -0.13 -13.81 9.02
CA ARG A 140 1.27 -14.04 9.39
C ARG A 140 2.24 -13.27 8.49
N PHE A 141 1.97 -13.26 7.19
CA PHE A 141 2.76 -12.46 6.24
C PHE A 141 2.73 -10.97 6.57
N LEU A 142 1.54 -10.41 6.77
CA LEU A 142 1.36 -9.00 7.09
C LEU A 142 1.97 -8.64 8.44
N HIS A 143 1.87 -9.51 9.44
CA HIS A 143 2.50 -9.33 10.75
C HIS A 143 4.03 -9.16 10.62
N VAL A 144 4.68 -10.02 9.83
CA VAL A 144 6.11 -9.92 9.57
C VAL A 144 6.45 -8.67 8.75
N LEU A 145 5.65 -8.37 7.72
CA LEU A 145 5.88 -7.22 6.85
C LEU A 145 5.75 -5.89 7.59
N VAL A 146 4.71 -5.71 8.40
CA VAL A 146 4.51 -4.50 9.23
C VAL A 146 5.67 -4.32 10.20
N GLY A 147 6.09 -5.37 10.90
CA GLY A 147 7.25 -5.30 11.80
C GLY A 147 8.55 -4.92 11.08
N ARG A 148 8.74 -5.38 9.83
CA ARG A 148 9.90 -4.98 9.03
C ARG A 148 9.83 -3.52 8.57
N ILE A 149 8.66 -3.05 8.14
CA ILE A 149 8.44 -1.65 7.73
C ILE A 149 8.83 -0.72 8.88
N ASP A 150 8.37 -1.03 10.08
CA ASP A 150 8.70 -0.29 11.30
C ASP A 150 10.21 -0.32 11.60
N ALA A 151 10.84 -1.50 11.55
CA ALA A 151 12.25 -1.68 11.86
C ALA A 151 13.21 -0.90 10.93
N VAL A 152 12.81 -0.63 9.69
CA VAL A 152 13.62 0.16 8.73
C VAL A 152 13.20 1.63 8.65
N GLY A 153 12.29 2.08 9.52
CA GLY A 153 11.79 3.46 9.52
C GLY A 153 10.92 3.81 8.30
N ALA A 154 10.41 2.81 7.59
CA ALA A 154 9.49 3.01 6.48
C ALA A 154 8.05 3.18 6.98
N ARG A 155 7.14 3.53 6.06
CA ARG A 155 5.71 3.62 6.32
C ARG A 155 4.92 2.68 5.42
N GLY A 156 3.82 2.12 5.90
CA GLY A 156 3.03 1.10 5.24
C GLY A 156 1.57 1.53 5.00
N LEU A 157 1.11 1.47 3.76
CA LEU A 157 -0.29 1.69 3.36
C LEU A 157 -0.89 0.40 2.82
N PHE A 158 -2.00 -0.05 3.41
CA PHE A 158 -2.63 -1.31 3.06
C PHE A 158 -4.09 -1.06 2.72
N PHE A 159 -4.54 -1.55 1.58
CA PHE A 159 -5.91 -1.33 1.12
C PHE A 159 -6.74 -2.59 1.22
N PHE A 160 -7.94 -2.47 1.76
CA PHE A 160 -8.84 -3.60 1.92
C PHE A 160 -10.29 -3.18 1.67
N ASP A 161 -11.02 -4.01 0.95
CA ASP A 161 -12.45 -3.81 0.74
C ASP A 161 -13.24 -4.57 1.81
N PRO A 162 -13.79 -3.86 2.82
CA PRO A 162 -14.47 -4.50 3.94
C PRO A 162 -15.79 -5.15 3.53
N THR A 163 -16.35 -4.81 2.35
CA THR A 163 -17.63 -5.36 1.87
C THR A 163 -17.49 -6.78 1.27
N THR A 164 -16.26 -7.18 0.97
CA THR A 164 -15.96 -8.45 0.29
C THR A 164 -15.72 -9.61 1.24
N ARG A 165 -15.70 -9.35 2.55
CA ARG A 165 -15.39 -10.33 3.60
C ARG A 165 -16.31 -10.15 4.78
N ASP A 166 -16.39 -11.17 5.61
CA ASP A 166 -17.13 -11.12 6.87
C ASP A 166 -16.44 -10.18 7.88
N GLU A 167 -17.23 -9.67 8.84
CA GLU A 167 -16.75 -8.74 9.86
C GLU A 167 -15.63 -9.32 10.73
N MET A 168 -15.61 -10.65 10.96
CA MET A 168 -14.56 -11.29 11.75
C MET A 168 -13.21 -11.23 11.02
N THR A 169 -13.19 -11.49 9.71
CA THR A 169 -12.00 -11.30 8.87
C THR A 169 -11.51 -9.85 8.90
N VAL A 170 -12.42 -8.88 8.71
CA VAL A 170 -12.11 -7.45 8.74
C VAL A 170 -11.49 -7.06 10.08
N ASN A 171 -12.13 -7.42 11.18
CA ASN A 171 -11.68 -7.10 12.53
C ASN A 171 -10.37 -7.78 12.89
N THR A 172 -10.12 -8.99 12.37
CA THR A 172 -8.84 -9.69 12.53
C THR A 172 -7.72 -8.92 11.83
N LEU A 173 -7.91 -8.48 10.58
CA LEU A 173 -6.87 -7.73 9.87
C LEU A 173 -6.60 -6.36 10.50
N LYS A 174 -7.64 -5.66 10.98
CA LYS A 174 -7.50 -4.37 11.70
C LYS A 174 -6.50 -4.45 12.86
N THR A 175 -6.28 -5.62 13.46
CA THR A 175 -5.39 -5.76 14.61
C THR A 175 -3.91 -5.67 14.29
N LEU A 176 -3.52 -5.70 13.02
CA LEU A 176 -2.12 -5.67 12.59
C LEU A 176 -1.56 -4.27 12.40
N PHE A 177 -2.42 -3.25 12.37
CA PHE A 177 -2.05 -1.90 11.95
C PHE A 177 -2.20 -0.90 13.09
N ASP A 178 -1.35 0.12 13.09
CA ASP A 178 -1.35 1.17 14.12
C ASP A 178 -2.58 2.08 13.99
N ALA A 179 -3.01 2.32 12.75
CA ALA A 179 -4.22 3.05 12.45
C ALA A 179 -5.05 2.37 11.36
N VAL A 180 -6.35 2.53 11.47
CA VAL A 180 -7.35 2.11 10.50
C VAL A 180 -8.12 3.35 10.06
N VAL A 181 -8.17 3.55 8.77
CA VAL A 181 -8.88 4.64 8.13
C VAL A 181 -10.01 4.04 7.29
N GLU A 182 -11.24 4.48 7.50
CA GLU A 182 -12.41 3.96 6.80
C GLU A 182 -13.10 5.09 6.02
N ARG A 183 -13.32 4.87 4.72
CA ARG A 183 -14.04 5.82 3.87
C ARG A 183 -15.54 5.75 4.17
N ARG A 184 -16.13 6.85 4.64
CA ARG A 184 -17.57 6.95 4.91
C ARG A 184 -18.25 7.78 3.82
N GLY A 185 -18.85 7.10 2.85
CA GLY A 185 -19.57 7.75 1.74
C GLY A 185 -18.68 8.72 0.94
N ASP A 186 -19.28 9.78 0.42
CA ASP A 186 -18.59 10.76 -0.42
C ASP A 186 -17.90 11.89 0.36
N ASP A 187 -18.20 12.05 1.65
CA ASP A 187 -17.90 13.28 2.39
C ASP A 187 -16.93 13.14 3.58
N GLY A 188 -16.32 11.97 3.82
CA GLY A 188 -15.31 11.91 4.87
C GLY A 188 -14.63 10.57 5.17
N TRP A 189 -13.65 10.67 6.05
CA TRP A 189 -12.86 9.56 6.56
C TRP A 189 -13.07 9.41 8.06
N ALA A 190 -13.31 8.19 8.52
CA ALA A 190 -13.27 7.84 9.93
C ALA A 190 -11.90 7.25 10.25
N VAL A 191 -11.28 7.71 11.33
CA VAL A 191 -9.98 7.20 11.78
C VAL A 191 -10.16 6.52 13.13
N ALA A 192 -9.62 5.31 13.24
CA ALA A 192 -9.46 4.59 14.49
C ALA A 192 -7.98 4.24 14.65
N SER A 193 -7.34 4.71 15.71
CA SER A 193 -5.96 4.37 16.04
C SER A 193 -5.89 3.56 17.33
N ARG A 194 -4.78 2.86 17.52
CA ARG A 194 -4.46 2.17 18.76
C ARG A 194 -3.56 2.99 19.68
#